data_AF-A0A497TE02-F1
#
_entry.id   AF-A0A497TE02-F1
#
_cell.length_a   1.000
_cell.length_b   1.000
_cell.length_c   1.000
_cell.angle_alpha   90.00
_cell.angle_beta   90.00
_cell.angle_gamma   90.00
#
_symmetry.space_group_name_H-M   'P 1'
#
loop_
_entity.id
_entity.type
_entity.pdbx_description
1 polymer ?
#
loop_
_entity_poly.entity_id
_entity_poly.type
_entity_poly.pdbx_seq_one_letter_code
_entity_poly.pdbx_strand_id
1 'polypeptide(L)'
;MNKNLLILGTVVILTIVGVLGYKNLIKEKKPSFPTSSLEISMSEQSLQNKKVAMIIAFRDFRDPEYFVPKQILENAGAEIKTVSTQQGVAIGADGGEAPVDILLEDLNPAEFDAVVFIGGPGCLKYLDNATSYKIAQETIAQNKVLASICISPVILAKAGVLKDKKATVWSSIMDKSPVRILQEYGAIYQDKPVVTDGKIITGNGPSSAEEFGKAIVNSII
;
A
#
# COMPACT_ATOMS: atom_id res chain seq x y z
N MET A 1 -58.52 -23.55 -40.54
CA MET A 1 -57.09 -23.21 -40.71
C MET A 1 -56.71 -22.23 -39.60
N ASN A 2 -56.10 -22.72 -38.51
CA ASN A 2 -55.97 -21.98 -37.25
C ASN A 2 -54.85 -20.94 -37.32
N LYS A 3 -55.23 -19.66 -37.31
CA LYS A 3 -54.31 -18.50 -37.40
C LYS A 3 -53.39 -18.32 -36.19
N ASN A 4 -53.62 -19.04 -35.08
CA ASN A 4 -52.84 -18.90 -33.84
C ASN A 4 -51.53 -19.69 -33.84
N LEU A 5 -51.40 -20.72 -34.69
CA LEU A 5 -50.17 -21.54 -34.75
C LEU A 5 -49.05 -20.83 -35.54
N LEU A 6 -49.41 -19.94 -36.48
CA LEU A 6 -48.43 -19.18 -37.26
C LEU A 6 -47.73 -18.10 -36.42
N ILE A 7 -48.49 -17.42 -35.55
CA ILE A 7 -47.99 -16.27 -34.77
C ILE A 7 -46.97 -16.73 -33.72
N LEU A 8 -47.22 -17.86 -33.05
CA LEU A 8 -46.31 -18.41 -32.03
C LEU A 8 -45.00 -18.90 -32.66
N GLY A 9 -45.04 -19.50 -33.86
CA GLY A 9 -43.86 -19.90 -34.61
C GLY A 9 -42.98 -18.72 -35.04
N THR A 10 -43.57 -17.61 -35.51
CA THR A 10 -42.82 -16.41 -35.90
C THR A 10 -42.16 -15.70 -34.71
N VAL A 11 -42.81 -15.64 -33.55
CA VAL A 11 -42.25 -14.94 -32.37
C VAL A 11 -41.08 -15.73 -31.75
N VAL A 12 -41.16 -17.06 -31.71
CA VAL A 12 -40.06 -17.92 -31.20
C VAL A 12 -38.84 -17.91 -32.13
N ILE A 13 -39.05 -17.86 -33.44
CA ILE A 13 -37.95 -17.76 -34.41
C ILE A 13 -37.24 -16.40 -34.30
N LEU A 14 -37.98 -15.30 -34.13
CA LEU A 14 -37.41 -13.96 -33.97
C LEU A 14 -36.56 -13.81 -32.70
N THR A 15 -36.94 -14.42 -31.57
CA THR A 15 -36.16 -14.34 -30.33
C THR A 15 -34.87 -15.16 -30.40
N ILE A 16 -34.90 -16.35 -31.01
CA ILE A 16 -33.71 -17.20 -31.17
C ILE A 16 -32.70 -16.58 -32.15
N VAL A 17 -33.17 -16.03 -33.28
CA VAL A 17 -32.31 -15.33 -34.25
C VAL A 17 -31.72 -14.05 -33.63
N GLY A 18 -32.48 -13.33 -32.80
CA GLY A 18 -31.98 -12.18 -32.04
C GLY A 18 -30.86 -12.55 -31.06
N VAL A 19 -31.00 -13.66 -30.33
CA VAL A 19 -29.99 -14.12 -29.36
C VAL A 19 -28.72 -14.68 -30.04
N LEU A 20 -28.86 -15.41 -31.15
CA LEU A 20 -27.71 -15.90 -31.93
C LEU A 20 -27.01 -14.78 -32.72
N GLY A 21 -27.77 -13.83 -33.27
CA GLY A 21 -27.24 -12.63 -33.92
C GLY A 21 -26.46 -11.75 -32.94
N TYR A 22 -27.00 -11.56 -31.72
CA TYR A 22 -26.33 -10.79 -30.67
C TYR A 22 -25.01 -11.45 -30.21
N LYS A 23 -24.98 -12.78 -30.04
CA LYS A 23 -23.74 -13.50 -29.68
C LYS A 23 -22.65 -13.43 -30.76
N ASN A 24 -23.01 -13.26 -32.03
CA ASN A 24 -22.05 -13.10 -33.13
C ASN A 24 -21.58 -11.64 -33.34
N LEU A 25 -22.28 -10.65 -32.78
CA LEU A 25 -21.93 -9.22 -32.87
C LEU A 25 -20.93 -8.75 -31.80
N ILE A 26 -20.66 -9.56 -30.76
CA ILE A 26 -19.65 -9.29 -29.72
C ILE A 26 -18.29 -9.95 -30.02
N LYS A 27 -18.09 -10.43 -31.24
CA LYS A 27 -16.84 -11.00 -31.70
C LYS A 27 -16.03 -9.98 -32.51
N GLU A 28 -15.82 -8.78 -31.95
CA GLU A 28 -14.91 -7.79 -32.51
C GLU A 28 -13.77 -7.45 -31.56
N LYS A 29 -12.57 -7.81 -32.02
CA LYS A 29 -11.27 -7.14 -31.85
C LYS A 29 -11.06 -6.38 -30.53
N LYS A 30 -10.42 -7.08 -29.60
CA LYS A 30 -9.60 -6.44 -28.56
C LYS A 30 -8.55 -5.57 -29.27
N PRO A 31 -8.46 -4.25 -29.04
CA PRO A 31 -7.40 -3.44 -29.60
C PRO A 31 -6.06 -3.93 -29.04
N SER A 32 -5.18 -4.42 -29.92
CA SER A 32 -3.79 -4.72 -29.58
C SER A 32 -3.01 -3.42 -29.64
N PHE A 33 -2.77 -2.82 -28.48
CA PHE A 33 -1.74 -1.79 -28.34
C PHE A 33 -0.37 -2.48 -28.37
N PRO A 34 0.63 -1.95 -29.10
CA PRO A 34 2.00 -2.41 -28.92
C PRO A 34 2.45 -1.98 -27.52
N THR A 35 2.44 -2.92 -26.58
CA THR A 35 3.06 -2.75 -25.26
C THR A 35 4.57 -2.75 -25.46
N SER A 36 5.13 -1.57 -25.70
CA SER A 36 6.56 -1.35 -25.68
C SER A 36 7.06 -1.53 -24.23
N SER A 37 7.67 -2.68 -23.97
CA SER A 37 8.84 -2.88 -23.12
C SER A 37 8.87 -2.09 -21.79
N LEU A 38 8.19 -2.61 -20.78
CA LEU A 38 8.59 -2.59 -19.37
C LEU A 38 7.64 -3.51 -18.56
N GLU A 39 7.42 -4.72 -19.05
CA GLU A 39 7.04 -5.82 -18.17
C GLU A 39 8.29 -6.15 -17.35
N ILE A 40 8.42 -5.55 -16.17
CA ILE A 40 9.33 -6.07 -15.16
C ILE A 40 8.78 -7.45 -14.82
N SER A 41 9.45 -8.48 -15.33
CA SER A 41 9.28 -9.85 -14.88
C SER A 41 9.69 -9.92 -13.41
N MET A 42 8.80 -9.51 -12.51
CA MET A 42 8.93 -9.82 -11.10
C MET A 42 8.80 -11.33 -11.01
N SER A 43 9.92 -12.04 -10.83
CA SER A 43 9.89 -13.45 -10.47
C SER A 43 8.96 -13.59 -9.26
N GLU A 44 8.05 -14.58 -9.29
CA GLU A 44 6.97 -14.77 -8.30
C GLU A 44 7.45 -14.88 -6.83
N GLN A 45 8.76 -14.84 -6.56
CA GLN A 45 9.36 -14.87 -5.21
C GLN A 45 10.61 -13.98 -5.07
N SER A 46 10.60 -12.78 -5.66
CA SER A 46 11.76 -11.86 -5.62
C SER A 46 12.28 -11.49 -4.21
N LEU A 47 11.47 -11.68 -3.16
CA LEU A 47 11.79 -11.38 -1.77
C LEU A 47 11.93 -12.65 -0.90
N GLN A 48 12.20 -13.81 -1.48
CA GLN A 48 12.39 -15.04 -0.71
C GLN A 48 13.46 -14.83 0.39
N ASN A 49 13.14 -15.25 1.62
CA ASN A 49 13.95 -15.09 2.83
C ASN A 49 14.18 -13.65 3.31
N LYS A 50 13.43 -12.68 2.76
CA LYS A 50 13.43 -11.29 3.24
C LYS A 50 12.44 -11.10 4.36
N LYS A 51 12.76 -10.24 5.33
CA LYS A 51 11.89 -9.93 6.46
C LYS A 51 11.48 -8.46 6.45
N VAL A 52 10.19 -8.19 6.67
CA VAL A 52 9.66 -6.82 6.75
C VAL A 52 8.87 -6.63 8.04
N ALA A 53 9.23 -5.60 8.81
CA ALA A 53 8.47 -5.16 9.97
C ALA A 53 7.46 -4.09 9.54
N MET A 54 6.16 -4.34 9.77
CA MET A 54 5.09 -3.38 9.51
C MET A 54 4.55 -2.87 10.84
N ILE A 55 4.84 -1.60 11.14
CA ILE A 55 4.46 -0.92 12.38
C ILE A 55 3.09 -0.26 12.19
N ILE A 56 2.12 -0.69 13.02
CA ILE A 56 0.73 -0.20 13.01
C ILE A 56 0.34 0.34 14.39
N ALA A 57 -0.55 1.34 14.41
CA ALA A 57 -1.21 1.74 15.65
C ALA A 57 -2.06 0.58 16.18
N PHE A 58 -2.08 0.37 17.50
CA PHE A 58 -2.86 -0.73 18.09
C PHE A 58 -4.38 -0.55 17.89
N ARG A 59 -4.82 0.70 17.75
CA ARG A 59 -6.17 1.08 17.37
C ARG A 59 -6.12 2.10 16.25
N ASP A 60 -7.06 2.00 15.33
CA ASP A 60 -7.30 2.97 14.26
C ASP A 60 -6.11 3.14 13.30
N PHE A 61 -5.37 2.06 13.01
CA PHE A 61 -4.52 2.04 11.82
C PHE A 61 -5.39 2.05 10.55
N ARG A 62 -4.86 2.49 9.42
CA ARG A 62 -5.63 2.50 8.17
C ARG A 62 -5.54 1.16 7.44
N ASP A 63 -6.66 0.47 7.36
CA ASP A 63 -6.80 -0.88 6.81
C ASP A 63 -6.15 -1.08 5.42
N PRO A 64 -6.51 -0.33 4.37
CA PRO A 64 -5.90 -0.51 3.04
C PRO A 64 -4.39 -0.21 3.03
N GLU A 65 -3.90 0.68 3.90
CA GLU A 65 -2.47 1.00 3.99
C GLU A 65 -1.67 -0.12 4.65
N TYR A 66 -2.30 -0.99 5.45
CA TYR A 66 -1.67 -2.18 6.01
C TYR A 66 -1.87 -3.40 5.09
N PHE A 67 -3.11 -3.78 4.80
CA PHE A 67 -3.40 -5.06 4.14
C PHE A 67 -2.94 -5.11 2.68
N VAL A 68 -3.02 -4.01 1.93
CA VAL A 68 -2.62 -4.01 0.51
C VAL A 68 -1.09 -4.14 0.36
N PRO A 69 -0.24 -3.31 1.02
CA PRO A 69 1.20 -3.49 0.94
C PRO A 69 1.65 -4.84 1.52
N LYS A 70 1.03 -5.29 2.61
CA LYS A 70 1.30 -6.61 3.20
C LYS A 70 1.11 -7.73 2.18
N GLN A 71 -0.05 -7.78 1.53
CA GLN A 71 -0.35 -8.80 0.53
C GLN A 71 0.64 -8.77 -0.65
N ILE A 72 1.02 -7.57 -1.12
CA ILE A 72 1.99 -7.42 -2.22
C ILE A 72 3.36 -7.96 -1.81
N LEU A 73 3.82 -7.65 -0.60
CA LEU A 73 5.11 -8.12 -0.09
C LEU A 73 5.12 -9.63 0.18
N GLU A 74 4.04 -10.18 0.73
CA GLU A 74 3.85 -11.63 0.93
C GLU A 74 3.83 -12.38 -0.39
N ASN A 75 3.10 -11.85 -1.40
CA ASN A 75 3.08 -12.42 -2.75
C ASN A 75 4.45 -12.38 -3.42
N ALA A 76 5.30 -11.42 -3.04
CA ALA A 76 6.68 -11.36 -3.52
C ALA A 76 7.63 -12.28 -2.73
N GLY A 77 7.17 -12.96 -1.67
CA GLY A 77 7.94 -13.94 -0.89
C GLY A 77 8.52 -13.44 0.43
N ALA A 78 8.18 -12.22 0.87
CA ALA A 78 8.69 -11.69 2.14
C ALA A 78 7.94 -12.26 3.35
N GLU A 79 8.65 -12.49 4.45
CA GLU A 79 8.08 -12.74 5.76
C GLU A 79 7.71 -11.39 6.42
N ILE A 80 6.44 -11.23 6.81
CA ILE A 80 5.95 -10.02 7.45
C ILE A 80 5.82 -10.23 8.96
N LYS A 81 6.30 -9.26 9.74
CA LYS A 81 6.02 -9.14 11.18
C LYS A 81 5.22 -7.88 11.44
N THR A 82 4.07 -8.05 12.07
CA THR A 82 3.23 -6.94 12.54
C THR A 82 3.77 -6.44 13.87
N VAL A 83 4.07 -5.16 13.94
CA VAL A 83 4.63 -4.51 15.12
C VAL A 83 3.63 -3.49 15.66
N SER A 84 3.42 -3.47 16.96
CA SER A 84 2.56 -2.45 17.60
C SER A 84 2.98 -2.17 19.04
N THR A 85 2.38 -1.16 19.67
CA THR A 85 2.69 -0.75 21.05
C THR A 85 2.12 -1.69 22.11
N GLN A 86 1.27 -2.64 21.74
CA GLN A 86 0.61 -3.58 22.67
C GLN A 86 0.46 -4.95 22.02
N GLN A 87 0.49 -6.00 22.84
CA GLN A 87 0.28 -7.37 22.41
C GLN A 87 -1.21 -7.65 22.16
N GLY A 88 -1.52 -8.58 21.27
CA GLY A 88 -2.88 -9.02 20.98
C GLY A 88 -3.29 -8.73 19.55
N VAL A 89 -4.53 -8.31 19.34
CA VAL A 89 -5.08 -8.00 18.01
C VAL A 89 -5.28 -6.49 17.90
N ALA A 90 -4.50 -5.86 17.02
CA ALA A 90 -4.71 -4.46 16.65
C ALA A 90 -5.94 -4.36 15.74
N ILE A 91 -6.73 -3.30 15.91
CA ILE A 91 -7.98 -3.08 15.17
C ILE A 91 -7.87 -1.82 14.31
N GLY A 92 -8.10 -1.97 13.01
CA GLY A 92 -8.10 -0.91 12.01
C GLY A 92 -9.31 0.00 12.14
N ALA A 93 -9.21 1.20 11.57
CA ALA A 93 -10.28 2.20 11.60
C ALA A 93 -11.55 1.71 10.88
N ASP A 94 -11.42 0.78 9.93
CA ASP A 94 -12.52 0.18 9.18
C ASP A 94 -12.88 -1.23 9.73
N GLY A 95 -12.28 -1.63 10.86
CA GLY A 95 -12.60 -2.85 11.61
C GLY A 95 -11.75 -4.08 11.29
N GLY A 96 -10.74 -3.97 10.42
CA GLY A 96 -9.83 -5.06 10.13
C GLY A 96 -8.95 -5.43 11.33
N GLU A 97 -8.60 -6.71 11.42
CA GLU A 97 -7.86 -7.27 12.55
C GLU A 97 -6.44 -7.67 12.13
N ALA A 98 -5.46 -7.31 12.95
CA ALA A 98 -4.06 -7.66 12.73
C ALA A 98 -3.44 -8.18 14.03
N PRO A 99 -3.13 -9.49 14.13
CA PRO A 99 -2.36 -10.03 15.25
C PRO A 99 -0.99 -9.36 15.33
N VAL A 100 -0.58 -8.95 16.52
CA VAL A 100 0.72 -8.33 16.77
C VAL A 100 1.75 -9.42 17.05
N ASP A 101 2.81 -9.45 16.25
CA ASP A 101 3.89 -10.43 16.37
C ASP A 101 5.00 -9.94 17.31
N ILE A 102 5.28 -8.63 17.31
CA ILE A 102 6.39 -8.01 18.04
C ILE A 102 5.91 -6.70 18.69
N LEU A 103 6.29 -6.47 19.95
CA LEU A 103 6.08 -5.18 20.59
C LEU A 103 7.04 -4.14 20.02
N LEU A 104 6.58 -2.89 19.88
CA LEU A 104 7.39 -1.80 19.34
C LEU A 104 8.71 -1.60 20.09
N GLU A 105 8.71 -1.81 21.40
CA GLU A 105 9.91 -1.70 22.25
C GLU A 105 10.93 -2.84 22.05
N ASP A 106 10.48 -3.98 21.54
CA ASP A 106 11.30 -5.17 21.29
C ASP A 106 11.78 -5.26 19.84
N LEU A 107 11.32 -4.35 18.96
CA LEU A 107 11.73 -4.37 17.55
C LEU A 107 13.21 -4.02 17.41
N ASN A 108 13.98 -4.97 16.87
CA ASN A 108 15.35 -4.76 16.42
C ASN A 108 15.40 -4.57 14.89
N PRO A 109 15.62 -3.35 14.36
CA PRO A 109 15.64 -3.11 12.91
C PRO A 109 16.71 -3.91 12.15
N ALA A 110 17.73 -4.43 12.83
CA ALA A 110 18.81 -5.21 12.18
C ALA A 110 18.34 -6.50 11.53
N GLU A 111 17.30 -7.10 12.10
CA GLU A 111 16.77 -8.41 11.72
C GLU A 111 15.86 -8.34 10.49
N PHE A 112 15.59 -7.13 10.00
CA PHE A 112 14.69 -6.88 8.89
C PHE A 112 15.43 -6.28 7.70
N ASP A 113 14.88 -6.50 6.50
CA ASP A 113 15.30 -5.84 5.27
C ASP A 113 14.56 -4.51 5.07
N ALA A 114 13.35 -4.40 5.62
CA ALA A 114 12.56 -3.17 5.62
C ALA A 114 11.76 -2.95 6.90
N VAL A 115 11.58 -1.68 7.27
CA VAL A 115 10.66 -1.23 8.32
C VAL A 115 9.64 -0.27 7.70
N VAL A 116 8.36 -0.51 7.94
CA VAL A 116 7.25 0.19 7.29
C VAL A 116 6.31 0.78 8.35
N PHE A 117 6.18 2.11 8.39
CA PHE A 117 5.23 2.79 9.27
C PHE A 117 3.88 3.01 8.57
N ILE A 118 2.81 2.47 9.12
CA ILE A 118 1.45 2.63 8.59
C ILE A 118 0.76 3.84 9.22
N GLY A 119 -0.06 4.53 8.42
CA GLY A 119 -0.86 5.65 8.86
C GLY A 119 -2.17 5.25 9.52
N GLY A 120 -3.15 6.15 9.41
CA GLY A 120 -4.47 6.03 10.03
C GLY A 120 -4.69 6.99 11.21
N PRO A 121 -5.95 7.17 11.64
CA PRO A 121 -6.29 8.12 12.70
C PRO A 121 -5.55 7.90 14.03
N GLY A 122 -5.25 6.64 14.36
CA GLY A 122 -4.51 6.29 15.57
C GLY A 122 -3.00 6.48 15.47
N CYS A 123 -2.44 6.62 14.26
CA CYS A 123 -1.00 6.59 14.02
C CYS A 123 -0.21 7.51 14.95
N LEU A 124 -0.47 8.82 14.93
CA LEU A 124 0.30 9.76 15.75
C LEU A 124 0.06 9.59 17.25
N LYS A 125 -1.14 9.15 17.66
CA LYS A 125 -1.44 8.90 19.07
C LYS A 125 -0.59 7.77 19.65
N TYR A 126 -0.36 6.70 18.88
CA TYR A 126 0.34 5.51 19.36
C TYR A 126 1.83 5.50 18.98
N LEU A 127 2.20 6.08 17.85
CA LEU A 127 3.53 5.89 17.24
C LEU A 127 4.36 7.19 17.16
N ASP A 128 3.80 8.37 17.48
CA ASP A 128 4.59 9.61 17.52
C ASP A 128 5.36 9.73 18.84
N ASN A 129 6.37 8.88 19.01
CA ASN A 129 7.12 8.75 20.26
C ASN A 129 8.62 8.46 20.02
N ALA A 130 9.42 8.54 21.09
CA ALA A 130 10.87 8.37 21.02
C ALA A 130 11.31 7.00 20.50
N THR A 131 10.58 5.93 20.83
CA THR A 131 10.88 4.57 20.36
C THR A 131 10.76 4.48 18.83
N SER A 132 9.68 5.03 18.27
CA SER A 132 9.50 5.09 16.82
C SER A 132 10.57 5.94 16.12
N TYR A 133 11.00 7.06 16.72
CA TYR A 133 12.08 7.87 16.17
C TYR A 133 13.41 7.11 16.14
N LYS A 134 13.74 6.42 17.24
CA LYS A 134 14.94 5.59 17.35
C LYS A 134 14.93 4.47 16.30
N ILE A 135 13.81 3.76 16.15
CA ILE A 135 13.64 2.72 15.12
C ILE A 135 13.91 3.27 13.72
N ALA A 136 13.34 4.44 13.39
CA ALA A 136 13.54 5.06 12.08
C ALA A 136 15.03 5.41 11.83
N GLN A 137 15.69 5.99 12.83
CA GLN A 137 17.13 6.32 12.76
C GLN A 137 18.00 5.07 12.60
N GLU A 138 17.74 4.04 13.40
CA GLU A 138 18.48 2.77 13.34
C GLU A 138 18.26 2.04 12.02
N THR A 139 17.06 2.07 11.47
CA THR A 139 16.75 1.47 10.15
C THR A 139 17.65 2.07 9.06
N ILE A 140 17.81 3.40 9.03
CA ILE A 140 18.69 4.07 8.07
C ILE A 140 20.17 3.82 8.38
N ALA A 141 20.57 3.88 9.65
CA ALA A 141 21.95 3.61 10.06
C ALA A 141 22.43 2.21 9.64
N GLN A 142 21.51 1.25 9.62
CA GLN A 142 21.75 -0.12 9.18
C GLN A 142 21.55 -0.34 7.67
N ASN A 143 21.37 0.75 6.91
CA ASN A 143 21.18 0.72 5.46
C ASN A 143 20.01 -0.20 5.04
N LYS A 144 18.93 -0.23 5.83
CA LYS A 144 17.69 -0.97 5.51
C LYS A 144 16.69 -0.05 4.80
N VAL A 145 15.67 -0.63 4.18
CA VAL A 145 14.58 0.15 3.60
C VAL A 145 13.71 0.71 4.73
N LEU A 146 13.42 2.01 4.67
CA LEU A 146 12.53 2.68 5.61
C LEU A 146 11.36 3.28 4.84
N ALA A 147 10.15 2.76 5.07
CA ALA A 147 8.96 3.15 4.35
C ALA A 147 7.90 3.73 5.29
N SER A 148 7.08 4.65 4.81
CA SER A 148 6.06 5.31 5.63
C SER A 148 4.93 5.87 4.77
N ILE A 149 3.67 5.67 5.15
CA ILE A 149 2.51 6.06 4.34
C ILE A 149 1.49 6.91 5.11
N CYS A 150 0.83 7.81 4.38
CA CYS A 150 -0.24 8.65 4.86
C CYS A 150 0.23 9.67 5.88
N ILE A 151 -0.24 9.61 7.13
CA ILE A 151 0.17 10.55 8.19
C ILE A 151 1.49 10.15 8.86
N SER A 152 1.91 8.88 8.76
CA SER A 152 3.11 8.39 9.45
C SER A 152 4.43 9.03 9.01
N PRO A 153 4.62 9.62 7.80
CA PRO A 153 5.85 10.33 7.44
C PRO A 153 6.18 11.51 8.36
N VAL A 154 5.20 12.01 9.13
CA VAL A 154 5.44 12.98 10.21
C VAL A 154 6.40 12.42 11.27
N ILE A 155 6.30 11.13 11.60
CA ILE A 155 7.19 10.44 12.55
C ILE A 155 8.63 10.45 12.01
N LEU A 156 8.78 10.19 10.71
CA LEU A 156 10.07 10.14 10.02
C LEU A 156 10.71 11.54 9.97
N ALA A 157 9.91 12.58 9.71
CA ALA A 157 10.33 13.97 9.76
C ALA A 157 10.85 14.34 11.16
N LYS A 158 10.08 14.04 12.21
CA LYS A 158 10.45 14.30 13.61
C LYS A 158 11.67 13.51 14.09
N ALA A 159 11.87 12.30 13.55
CA ALA A 159 13.08 11.52 13.76
C ALA A 159 14.34 12.12 13.09
N GLY A 160 14.17 13.14 12.25
CA GLY A 160 15.24 13.82 11.52
C GLY A 160 15.76 13.06 10.29
N VAL A 161 15.19 11.90 9.97
CA VAL A 161 15.67 11.05 8.86
C VAL A 161 15.25 11.56 7.48
N LEU A 162 14.31 12.51 7.41
CA LEU A 162 13.87 13.14 6.17
C LEU A 162 14.60 14.45 5.84
N LYS A 163 15.55 14.90 6.67
CA LYS A 163 16.28 16.13 6.41
C LYS A 163 17.02 16.03 5.06
N ASP A 164 16.82 17.03 4.19
CA ASP A 164 17.35 17.11 2.83
C ASP A 164 16.91 15.96 1.90
N LYS A 165 15.86 15.22 2.27
CA LYS A 165 15.27 14.12 1.49
C LYS A 165 13.96 14.51 0.84
N LYS A 166 13.71 13.97 -0.35
CA LYS A 166 12.40 14.08 -1.01
C LYS A 166 11.41 13.16 -0.32
N ALA A 167 10.22 13.68 0.00
CA ALA A 167 9.17 12.90 0.64
C ALA A 167 7.77 13.41 0.27
N THR A 168 6.77 12.56 0.42
CA THR A 168 5.35 12.92 0.39
C THR A 168 4.69 12.54 1.73
N VAL A 169 3.48 13.03 1.94
CA VAL A 169 2.69 12.82 3.16
C VAL A 169 1.22 13.06 2.85
N TRP A 170 0.33 12.47 3.62
CA TRP A 170 -1.10 12.78 3.55
C TRP A 170 -1.34 14.27 3.83
N SER A 171 -2.20 14.86 3.01
CA SER A 171 -2.71 16.20 3.22
C SER A 171 -4.11 16.32 2.61
N SER A 172 -4.90 17.26 3.10
CA SER A 172 -6.19 17.60 2.52
C SER A 172 -6.32 19.11 2.33
N ILE A 173 -7.40 19.57 1.71
CA ILE A 173 -7.70 21.01 1.63
C ILE A 173 -7.92 21.60 3.02
N MET A 174 -8.49 20.81 3.94
CA MET A 174 -8.81 21.23 5.30
C MET A 174 -7.62 21.15 6.26
N ASP A 175 -6.65 20.27 5.97
CA ASP A 175 -5.48 20.08 6.80
C ASP A 175 -4.21 19.92 5.96
N LYS A 176 -3.38 20.97 6.00
CA LYS A 176 -2.04 21.03 5.40
C LYS A 176 -0.92 20.94 6.43
N SER A 177 -1.25 20.72 7.71
CA SER A 177 -0.25 20.64 8.77
C SER A 177 0.81 19.56 8.55
N PRO A 178 0.52 18.36 8.00
CA PRO A 178 1.56 17.35 7.82
C PRO A 178 2.64 17.78 6.82
N VAL A 179 2.25 18.48 5.75
CA VAL A 179 3.18 19.04 4.76
C VAL A 179 4.09 20.08 5.41
N ARG A 180 3.53 20.97 6.25
CA ARG A 180 4.30 21.98 6.98
C ARG A 180 5.30 21.32 7.93
N ILE A 181 4.88 20.30 8.68
CA ILE A 181 5.76 19.56 9.58
C ILE A 181 6.94 18.93 8.81
N LEU A 182 6.68 18.30 7.65
CA LEU A 182 7.76 17.77 6.82
C LEU A 182 8.78 18.86 6.46
N GLN A 183 8.31 20.01 5.97
CA GLN A 183 9.15 21.13 5.56
C GLN A 183 9.91 21.76 6.74
N GLU A 184 9.28 21.92 7.89
CA GLU A 184 9.89 22.46 9.12
C GLU A 184 11.07 21.60 9.60
N TYR A 185 10.99 20.28 9.42
CA TYR A 185 12.06 19.34 9.74
C TYR A 185 13.04 19.11 8.57
N GLY A 186 12.95 19.91 7.50
CA GLY A 186 13.92 19.94 6.40
C GLY A 186 13.67 18.94 5.28
N ALA A 187 12.49 18.32 5.20
CA ALA A 187 12.13 17.47 4.07
C ALA A 187 11.72 18.30 2.83
N ILE A 188 12.09 17.82 1.64
CA ILE A 188 11.71 18.40 0.36
C ILE A 188 10.39 17.76 -0.08
N TYR A 189 9.28 18.37 0.30
CA TYR A 189 7.94 17.87 -0.04
C TYR A 189 7.75 17.75 -1.57
N GLN A 190 7.12 16.65 -1.99
CA GLN A 190 6.71 16.40 -3.36
C GLN A 190 5.23 16.00 -3.37
N ASP A 191 4.41 16.69 -4.15
CA ASP A 191 3.01 16.33 -4.34
C ASP A 191 2.87 15.17 -5.33
N LYS A 192 3.18 13.97 -4.85
CA LYS A 192 3.11 12.71 -5.58
C LYS A 192 2.48 11.60 -4.72
N PRO A 193 1.85 10.59 -5.33
CA PRO A 193 1.31 9.42 -4.62
C PRO A 193 2.37 8.70 -3.81
N VAL A 194 3.52 8.39 -4.43
CA VAL A 194 4.67 7.75 -3.80
C VAL A 194 5.94 8.50 -4.18
N VAL A 195 6.87 8.60 -3.24
CA VAL A 195 8.20 9.20 -3.42
C VAL A 195 9.26 8.28 -2.85
N THR A 196 10.24 7.93 -3.67
CA THR A 196 11.44 7.19 -3.26
C THR A 196 12.66 8.09 -3.34
N ASP A 197 13.42 8.20 -2.25
CA ASP A 197 14.71 8.88 -2.17
C ASP A 197 15.74 7.95 -1.50
N GLY A 198 16.53 7.27 -2.34
CA GLY A 198 17.42 6.20 -1.88
C GLY A 198 16.61 5.06 -1.26
N LYS A 199 16.85 4.77 0.02
CA LYS A 199 16.15 3.71 0.77
C LYS A 199 14.94 4.20 1.57
N ILE A 200 14.57 5.48 1.43
CA ILE A 200 13.38 6.04 2.06
C ILE A 200 12.24 6.07 1.04
N ILE A 201 11.09 5.52 1.43
CA ILE A 201 9.89 5.47 0.60
C ILE A 201 8.74 6.11 1.37
N THR A 202 8.06 7.07 0.77
CA THR A 202 6.89 7.70 1.38
C THR A 202 5.67 7.62 0.48
N GLY A 203 4.49 7.34 1.04
CA GLY A 203 3.20 7.34 0.35
C GLY A 203 2.24 8.37 0.94
N ASN A 204 1.34 8.94 0.12
CA ASN A 204 0.50 10.07 0.56
C ASN A 204 -0.90 9.67 1.05
N GLY A 205 -1.26 8.39 1.08
CA GLY A 205 -2.54 7.95 1.61
C GLY A 205 -3.06 6.63 1.05
N PRO A 206 -4.31 6.25 1.36
CA PRO A 206 -4.89 4.96 1.00
C PRO A 206 -4.86 4.65 -0.49
N SER A 207 -5.09 5.65 -1.34
CA SER A 207 -5.08 5.49 -2.80
C SER A 207 -3.71 5.15 -3.36
N SER A 208 -2.63 5.39 -2.60
CA SER A 208 -1.24 5.08 -2.99
C SER A 208 -0.77 3.72 -2.47
N ALA A 209 -1.59 2.98 -1.71
CA ALA A 209 -1.15 1.77 -1.01
C ALA A 209 -0.59 0.69 -1.94
N GLU A 210 -1.18 0.48 -3.11
CA GLU A 210 -0.70 -0.50 -4.09
C GLU A 210 0.68 -0.10 -4.68
N GLU A 211 0.80 1.15 -5.14
CA GLU A 211 2.06 1.69 -5.68
C GLU A 211 3.16 1.69 -4.61
N PHE A 212 2.79 2.01 -3.36
CA PHE A 212 3.68 2.00 -2.21
C PHE A 212 4.22 0.60 -1.92
N GLY A 213 3.36 -0.42 -1.90
CA GLY A 213 3.77 -1.81 -1.73
C GLY A 213 4.76 -2.27 -2.82
N LYS A 214 4.46 -1.94 -4.08
CA LYS A 214 5.36 -2.24 -5.23
C LYS A 214 6.70 -1.52 -5.12
N ALA A 215 6.72 -0.26 -4.68
CA ALA A 215 7.94 0.50 -4.48
C ALA A 215 8.83 -0.12 -3.39
N ILE A 216 8.24 -0.65 -2.30
CA ILE A 216 8.97 -1.38 -1.26
C ILE A 216 9.59 -2.65 -1.84
N VAL A 217 8.83 -3.47 -2.59
CA VAL A 217 9.36 -4.68 -3.21
C VAL A 217 10.58 -4.36 -4.07
N ASN A 218 10.48 -3.36 -4.95
CA ASN A 218 11.56 -2.96 -5.83
C ASN A 218 12.81 -2.42 -5.09
N SER A 219 12.66 -1.97 -3.85
CA SER A 219 13.77 -1.39 -3.07
C SER A 219 14.49 -2.42 -2.18
N ILE A 220 13.91 -3.60 -1.98
CA ILE A 220 14.52 -4.70 -1.20
C ILE A 220 15.35 -5.65 -2.08
N ILE A 221 14.97 -5.80 -3.36
CA ILE A 221 15.68 -6.62 -4.37
C ILE A 221 17.09 -6.09 -4.59
#